data_AF-A0A2Z2NR40-F1
#
_entry.id   AF-A0A2Z2NR40-F1
#
_cell.length_a   1.000
_cell.length_b   1.000
_cell.length_c   1.000
_cell.angle_alpha   90.00
_cell.angle_beta   90.00
_cell.angle_gamma   90.00
#
_symmetry.space_group_name_H-M   'P 1'
#
loop_
_entity.id
_entity.type
_entity.pdbx_description
1 polymer ?
#
loop_
_entity_poly.entity_id
_entity_poly.type
_entity_poly.pdbx_seq_one_letter_code
_entity_poly.pdbx_strand_id
1 'polypeptide(L)'
;MKEGWPAPLGDTVSELLYRVACSASRLIDVRCICCTEVSPDEAHMLVLISALGHGELLEYRDHLLDWLEPQWANAVYMQTSDVVLAVGELVSMLPRRKWDFDLLRARQPLFDMSGHRERDIRH
;
A
#
# COMPACT_ATOMS: atom_id res chain seq x y z
N MET A 1 -17.39 -5.80 27.74
CA MET A 1 -16.05 -5.30 27.37
C MET A 1 -16.04 -5.23 25.86
N LYS A 2 -15.89 -4.02 25.28
CA LYS A 2 -15.71 -3.88 23.84
C LYS A 2 -14.21 -4.08 23.58
N GLU A 3 -13.87 -5.16 22.90
CA GLU A 3 -12.52 -5.40 22.39
C GLU A 3 -12.20 -4.30 21.37
N GLY A 4 -11.59 -3.23 21.86
CA GLY A 4 -11.00 -2.20 21.01
C GLY A 4 -9.73 -2.79 20.42
N TRP A 5 -9.71 -2.97 19.09
CA TRP A 5 -8.46 -3.10 18.36
C TRP A 5 -7.53 -1.94 18.75
N PRO A 6 -6.20 -2.15 18.81
CA PRO A 6 -5.29 -1.10 19.21
C PRO A 6 -5.34 0.03 18.18
N ALA A 7 -6.01 1.13 18.56
CA ALA A 7 -6.03 2.41 17.86
C ALA A 7 -4.67 2.89 17.31
N PRO A 8 -3.50 2.67 17.96
CA PRO A 8 -2.22 3.18 17.43
C PRO A 8 -1.77 2.56 16.09
N LEU A 9 -2.17 1.34 15.75
CA LEU A 9 -1.70 0.69 14.52
C LEU A 9 -2.34 1.32 13.28
N GLY A 10 -3.66 1.54 13.32
CA GLY A 10 -4.41 2.14 12.22
C GLY A 10 -3.91 3.53 11.88
N ASP A 11 -3.67 4.35 12.91
CA ASP A 11 -3.12 5.71 12.76
C ASP A 11 -1.71 5.69 12.16
N THR A 12 -0.88 4.73 12.60
CA THR A 12 0.50 4.60 12.10
C THR A 12 0.55 4.18 10.64
N VAL A 13 -0.26 3.17 10.25
CA VAL A 13 -0.37 2.74 8.84
C VAL A 13 -0.96 3.88 8.00
N SER A 14 -1.97 4.59 8.51
CA SER A 14 -2.58 5.72 7.82
C SER A 14 -1.58 6.85 7.57
N GLU A 15 -0.79 7.22 8.57
CA GLU A 15 0.25 8.26 8.46
C GLU A 15 1.34 7.87 7.46
N LEU A 16 1.74 6.60 7.45
CA LEU A 16 2.69 6.07 6.48
C LEU A 16 2.15 6.15 5.05
N LEU A 17 0.91 5.67 4.84
CA LEU A 17 0.26 5.74 3.53
C LEU A 17 0.07 7.17 3.06
N TYR A 18 -0.26 8.08 3.99
CA TYR A 18 -0.35 9.52 3.71
C TYR A 18 0.98 10.09 3.22
N ARG A 19 2.10 9.80 3.89
CA ARG A 19 3.43 10.29 3.48
C ARG A 19 3.85 9.75 2.13
N VAL A 20 3.59 8.47 1.87
CA VAL A 20 3.83 7.84 0.57
C VAL A 20 3.01 8.55 -0.50
N ALA A 21 1.71 8.75 -0.29
CA ALA A 21 0.83 9.44 -1.23
C ALA A 21 1.28 10.88 -1.51
N CYS A 22 1.67 11.64 -0.48
CA CYS A 22 2.14 13.02 -0.63
C CYS A 22 3.50 13.14 -1.34
N SER A 23 4.32 12.08 -1.31
CA SER A 23 5.68 12.10 -1.83
C SER A 23 5.83 11.34 -3.16
N ALA A 24 4.74 10.75 -3.65
CA ALA A 24 4.73 9.96 -4.87
C ALA A 24 5.06 10.80 -6.10
N SER A 25 5.90 10.27 -6.98
CA SER A 25 6.25 10.90 -8.26
C SER A 25 5.15 10.77 -9.31
N ARG A 26 4.14 9.94 -9.03
CA ARG A 26 2.98 9.68 -9.88
C ARG A 26 1.73 9.41 -9.04
N LEU A 27 0.56 9.44 -9.69
CA LEU A 27 -0.67 8.94 -9.09
C LEU A 27 -0.53 7.45 -8.77
N ILE A 28 -0.98 7.07 -7.56
CA ILE A 28 -1.05 5.69 -7.09
C ILE A 28 -2.48 5.20 -7.35
N ASP A 29 -2.64 4.15 -8.16
CA ASP A 29 -3.93 3.54 -8.48
C ASP A 29 -4.38 2.59 -7.38
N VAL A 30 -5.06 3.10 -6.35
CA VAL A 30 -5.75 2.26 -5.37
C VAL A 30 -7.24 2.20 -5.71
N ARG A 31 -7.75 1.00 -5.95
CA ARG A 31 -9.09 0.79 -6.47
C ARG A 31 -10.07 0.56 -5.32
N CYS A 32 -11.35 0.80 -5.59
CA CYS A 32 -12.38 0.60 -4.59
C CYS A 32 -12.71 -0.88 -4.43
N ILE A 33 -13.35 -1.24 -3.32
CA ILE A 33 -13.77 -2.63 -3.04
C ILE A 33 -14.70 -3.24 -4.10
N CYS A 34 -15.37 -2.41 -4.91
CA CYS A 34 -16.25 -2.87 -5.99
C CYS A 34 -15.48 -3.25 -7.27
N CYS A 35 -14.17 -2.96 -7.34
CA CYS A 35 -13.34 -3.35 -8.47
C CYS A 35 -13.04 -4.85 -8.40
N THR A 36 -13.16 -5.52 -9.54
CA THR A 36 -12.98 -6.99 -9.63
C THR A 36 -11.54 -7.43 -9.73
N GLU A 37 -10.61 -6.49 -9.93
CA GLU A 37 -9.19 -6.77 -10.15
C GLU A 37 -8.32 -5.82 -9.34
N VAL A 38 -7.25 -6.38 -8.80
CA VAL A 38 -6.22 -5.69 -8.00
C VAL A 38 -5.25 -5.00 -8.95
N SER A 39 -4.97 -3.73 -8.72
CA SER A 39 -3.96 -2.97 -9.46
C SER A 39 -2.53 -3.38 -9.05
N PRO A 40 -1.51 -3.11 -9.87
CA PRO A 40 -0.11 -3.24 -9.46
C PRO A 40 0.19 -2.44 -8.19
N ASP A 41 -0.39 -1.24 -8.06
CA ASP A 41 -0.16 -0.39 -6.89
C ASP A 41 -0.82 -0.96 -5.62
N GLU A 42 -2.03 -1.51 -5.72
CA GLU A 42 -2.63 -2.22 -4.59
C GLU A 42 -1.79 -3.43 -4.18
N ALA A 43 -1.27 -4.18 -5.16
CA ALA A 43 -0.38 -5.29 -4.88
C ALA A 43 0.92 -4.83 -4.20
N HIS A 44 1.56 -3.76 -4.68
CA HIS A 44 2.74 -3.17 -4.05
C HIS A 44 2.45 -2.71 -2.62
N MET A 45 1.28 -2.11 -2.37
CA MET A 45 0.87 -1.68 -1.03
C MET A 45 0.74 -2.86 -0.07
N LEU A 46 0.13 -3.96 -0.52
CA LEU A 46 -0.03 -5.16 0.27
C LEU A 46 1.31 -5.84 0.56
N VAL A 47 2.23 -5.88 -0.41
CA VAL A 47 3.59 -6.41 -0.18
C VAL A 47 4.35 -5.51 0.80
N LEU A 48 4.27 -4.20 0.64
CA LEU A 48 4.93 -3.24 1.51
C LEU A 48 4.46 -3.37 2.97
N ILE A 49 3.15 -3.47 3.21
CA ILE A 49 2.59 -3.68 4.56
C ILE A 49 3.02 -5.04 5.11
N SER A 50 3.02 -6.09 4.28
CA SER A 50 3.49 -7.42 4.66
C SER A 50 4.96 -7.41 5.04
N ALA A 51 5.84 -6.84 4.21
CA ALA A 51 7.27 -6.74 4.46
C ALA A 51 7.56 -5.98 5.76
N LEU A 52 6.83 -4.87 5.99
CA LEU A 52 6.92 -4.11 7.23
C LEU A 52 6.54 -4.95 8.46
N GLY A 53 5.43 -5.70 8.38
CA GLY A 53 4.97 -6.60 9.45
C GLY A 53 5.84 -7.82 9.70
N HIS A 54 6.72 -8.19 8.77
CA HIS A 54 7.70 -9.26 8.97
C HIS A 54 9.12 -8.73 9.25
N GLY A 55 9.31 -7.42 9.36
CA GLY A 55 10.63 -6.80 9.56
C GLY A 55 11.56 -6.88 8.35
N GLU A 56 11.02 -7.13 7.15
CA GLU A 56 11.76 -7.24 5.88
C GLU A 56 12.01 -5.83 5.29
N LEU A 57 12.82 -5.05 6.01
CA LEU A 57 13.04 -3.64 5.76
C LEU A 57 13.62 -3.32 4.36
N LEU A 58 14.45 -4.20 3.80
CA LEU A 58 14.99 -4.03 2.45
C LEU A 58 13.91 -4.16 1.38
N GLU A 59 13.08 -5.20 1.46
CA GLU A 59 11.95 -5.43 0.54
C GLU A 59 10.91 -4.31 0.65
N TYR A 60 10.66 -3.84 1.88
CA TYR A 60 9.84 -2.66 2.13
C TYR A 60 10.37 -1.41 1.40
N ARG A 61 11.69 -1.15 1.48
CA ARG A 61 12.32 -0.01 0.80
C ARG A 61 12.27 -0.15 -0.72
N ASP A 62 12.51 -1.35 -1.24
CA ASP A 62 12.50 -1.60 -2.68
C ASP A 62 11.11 -1.31 -3.27
N HIS A 63 10.04 -1.66 -2.56
CA HIS A 63 8.68 -1.32 -2.98
C HIS A 63 8.32 0.16 -2.82
N LEU A 64 8.94 0.90 -1.92
CA LEU A 64 8.79 2.36 -1.88
C LEU A 64 9.34 3.02 -3.15
N LEU A 65 10.40 2.46 -3.75
CA LEU A 65 11.03 3.00 -4.96
C LEU A 65 10.14 2.87 -6.21
N ASP A 66 9.09 2.04 -6.17
CA ASP A 66 8.10 1.93 -7.25
C ASP A 66 7.19 3.18 -7.36
N TRP A 67 7.13 3.98 -6.29
CA TRP A 67 6.31 5.20 -6.21
C TRP A 67 7.10 6.46 -5.89
N LEU A 68 8.19 6.33 -5.13
CA LEU A 68 8.91 7.45 -4.55
C LEU A 68 10.28 7.59 -5.22
N GLU A 69 10.71 8.83 -5.41
CA GLU A 69 12.12 9.12 -5.71
C GLU A 69 13.02 8.60 -4.56
N PRO A 70 14.28 8.21 -4.84
CA PRO A 70 15.16 7.58 -3.85
C PRO A 70 15.30 8.35 -2.53
N GLN A 71 15.35 9.68 -2.60
CA GLN A 71 15.42 10.54 -1.41
C GLN A 71 14.18 10.45 -0.51
N TRP A 72 12.99 10.33 -1.10
CA TRP A 72 11.72 10.22 -0.39
C TRP A 72 11.49 8.80 0.13
N ALA A 73 11.87 7.78 -0.64
CA ALA A 73 11.89 6.40 -0.17
C ALA A 73 12.76 6.24 1.08
N ASN A 74 13.96 6.84 1.07
CA ASN A 74 14.84 6.82 2.24
C ASN A 74 14.25 7.60 3.43
N ALA A 75 13.61 8.76 3.20
CA ALA A 75 13.00 9.55 4.26
C ALA A 75 11.85 8.79 4.95
N VAL A 76 10.97 8.16 4.16
CA VAL A 76 9.87 7.33 4.67
C VAL A 76 10.45 6.12 5.40
N TYR A 77 11.42 5.41 4.79
CA TYR A 77 12.11 4.27 5.39
C TYR A 77 12.68 4.56 6.79
N MET A 78 13.43 5.65 6.95
CA MET A 78 14.04 6.00 8.24
C MET A 78 13.00 6.33 9.31
N GLN A 79 11.82 6.78 8.93
CA GLN A 79 10.70 7.05 9.85
C GLN A 79 9.91 5.78 10.19
N THR A 80 10.09 4.70 9.42
CA THR A 80 9.34 3.46 9.61
C THR A 80 10.02 2.49 10.57
N SER A 81 11.27 2.72 10.97
CA SER A 81 12.01 1.81 11.87
C SER A 81 11.31 1.61 13.21
N ASP A 82 10.70 2.67 13.76
CA ASP A 82 9.98 2.61 15.03
C ASP A 82 8.60 1.95 14.87
N VAL A 83 8.06 1.96 13.65
CA VAL A 83 6.77 1.38 13.27
C VAL A 83 6.86 -0.15 13.13
N VAL A 84 8.01 -0.69 12.75
CA VAL A 84 8.24 -2.15 12.65
C VAL A 84 7.88 -2.88 13.95
N LEU A 85 8.22 -2.29 15.11
CA LEU A 85 7.91 -2.89 16.41
C LEU A 85 6.40 -2.92 16.70
N ALA A 86 5.67 -1.89 16.28
CA ALA A 86 4.22 -1.81 16.48
C ALA A 86 3.42 -2.66 15.48
N VAL A 87 3.92 -2.78 14.24
CA VAL A 87 3.28 -3.54 13.15
C VAL A 87 3.63 -5.03 13.24
N GLY A 88 4.85 -5.37 13.66
CA GLY A 88 5.38 -6.74 13.66
C GLY A 88 4.58 -7.75 14.48
N GLU A 89 4.01 -7.34 15.61
CA GLU A 89 3.24 -8.25 16.49
C GLU A 89 1.84 -8.59 15.95
N LEU A 90 1.22 -7.70 15.15
CA LEU A 90 -0.13 -7.88 14.61
C LEU A 90 -0.15 -8.36 13.15
N VAL A 91 0.90 -8.03 12.39
CA VAL A 91 0.93 -8.16 10.92
C VAL A 91 1.87 -9.27 10.44
N SER A 92 2.67 -9.87 11.33
CA SER A 92 3.38 -11.15 11.06
C SER A 92 2.45 -12.33 10.70
N MET A 93 1.13 -12.13 10.81
CA MET A 93 0.10 -13.07 10.37
C MET A 93 -0.51 -12.75 8.99
N LEU A 94 -0.13 -11.63 8.34
CA LEU A 94 -0.67 -11.34 7.01
C LEU A 94 -0.17 -12.39 6.00
N PRO A 95 -1.09 -12.94 5.19
CA PRO A 95 -0.73 -13.95 4.21
C PRO A 95 0.23 -13.35 3.17
N ARG A 96 1.40 -13.96 3.02
CA ARG A 96 2.34 -13.64 1.97
C ARG A 96 1.80 -14.16 0.64
N ARG A 97 1.44 -13.24 -0.25
CA ARG A 97 1.07 -13.56 -1.63
C ARG A 97 2.22 -13.22 -2.56
N LYS A 98 2.62 -14.17 -3.40
CA LYS A 98 3.49 -13.87 -4.54
C LYS A 98 2.65 -13.22 -5.63
N TRP A 99 3.04 -12.02 -6.01
CA TRP A 99 2.41 -11.27 -7.08
C TRP A 99 3.25 -11.38 -8.35
N ASP A 100 2.57 -11.55 -9.48
CA ASP A 100 3.17 -11.42 -10.80
C ASP A 100 2.87 -10.00 -11.31
N PHE A 101 3.78 -9.08 -11.02
CA PHE A 101 3.59 -7.66 -11.34
C PHE A 101 3.60 -7.39 -12.85
N ASP A 102 4.25 -8.24 -13.64
CA ASP A 102 4.22 -8.14 -15.11
C ASP A 102 2.86 -8.56 -15.64
N LEU A 103 2.31 -9.67 -15.13
CA LEU A 103 0.95 -10.11 -15.46
C LEU A 103 -0.10 -9.10 -15.01
N LEU A 104 0.03 -8.52 -13.81
CA LEU A 104 -0.88 -7.49 -13.32
C LEU A 104 -0.88 -6.27 -14.25
N ARG A 105 0.31 -5.77 -14.61
CA ARG A 105 0.48 -4.65 -15.56
C ARG A 105 -0.08 -4.96 -16.93
N ALA A 106 0.15 -6.17 -17.45
CA ALA A 106 -0.38 -6.60 -18.75
C ALA A 106 -1.91 -6.65 -18.77
N ARG A 107 -2.54 -6.95 -17.63
CA ARG A 107 -4.00 -7.01 -17.49
C ARG A 107 -4.64 -5.64 -17.24
N GLN A 108 -3.89 -4.62 -16.81
CA GLN A 108 -4.45 -3.30 -16.48
C GLN A 108 -5.34 -2.69 -17.57
N PRO A 109 -4.96 -2.69 -18.87
CA PRO A 109 -5.78 -2.10 -19.91
C PRO A 109 -7.16 -2.78 -20.09
N LEU A 110 -7.29 -4.04 -19.67
CA LEU A 110 -8.55 -4.79 -19.76
C LEU A 110 -9.56 -4.37 -18.69
N PHE A 111 -9.10 -3.68 -17.65
CA PHE A 111 -9.87 -3.29 -16.47
C PHE A 111 -9.73 -1.79 -16.14
N ASP A 112 -9.14 -1.02 -17.05
CA ASP A 112 -9.07 0.43 -16.97
C ASP A 112 -10.47 0.99 -17.26
N MET A 113 -11.30 0.98 -16.21
CA MET A 113 -12.64 1.55 -16.19
C MET A 113 -12.57 3.06 -15.89
N SER A 114 -11.54 3.77 -16.34
CA SER A 114 -11.45 5.24 -16.29
C SER A 114 -12.67 5.94 -16.92
N GLY A 115 -13.57 5.21 -17.60
CA GLY A 115 -14.90 5.66 -18.02
C GLY A 115 -16.05 5.54 -17.00
N HIS A 116 -15.85 5.10 -15.76
CA HIS A 116 -16.94 4.89 -14.78
C HIS A 116 -17.17 6.02 -13.76
N ARG A 117 -16.50 7.17 -13.87
CA ARG A 117 -16.69 8.32 -12.96
C ARG A 117 -17.18 9.62 -13.62
N GLU A 118 -18.01 9.52 -14.66
CA GLU A 118 -18.83 10.66 -15.11
C GLU A 118 -20.34 10.42 -15.10
N ARG A 119 -20.80 9.24 -14.66
CA ARG A 119 -22.24 8.97 -14.51
C ARG A 119 -22.60 8.85 -13.03
N ASP A 120 -23.55 9.70 -12.64
CA ASP A 120 -24.40 9.57 -11.46
C ASP A 120 -23.92 10.21 -10.15
N ILE A 121 -23.48 11.47 -10.24
CA ILE A 121 -23.88 12.47 -9.24
C ILE A 121 -24.68 13.56 -9.97
N ARG A 122 -25.95 13.27 -10.25
CA ARG A 122 -26.94 14.30 -10.55
C ARG A 122 -28.20 14.06 -9.72
N HIS A 123 -28.51 15.11 -8.94
CA HIS A 123 -29.72 15.42 -8.19
C HIS A 123 -29.90 14.74 -6.82
#